data_AF-A0A352IQ14-F1
#
_entry.id   AF-A0A352IQ14-F1
#
_cell.length_a   1.000
_cell.length_b   1.000
_cell.length_c   1.000
_cell.angle_alpha   90.00
_cell.angle_beta   90.00
_cell.angle_gamma   90.00
#
_symmetry.space_group_name_H-M   'P 1'
#
loop_
_entity.id
_entity.type
_entity.pdbx_description
1 polymer ?
#
loop_
_entity_poly.entity_id
_entity_poly.type
_entity_poly.pdbx_seq_one_letter_code
_entity_poly.pdbx_strand_id
1 'polypeptide(L)'
;GNDLLIVVGALVGSSGAILSYIMCKAMNRSFISVILGGFGQTSSSSAAADADQTVHESSADDVCEELRNAQSVIIVPGYGMAVAQAQNGVSEMTKILRERGVNVRFGIHPVAGRLPGHMNVLLAEAHVPYDIVLEMDEINDDFPDTDVVLVIGANDTVNPAAAEDPGSPIAGMPVLEVWKAHQVVILKRGMATGYSGVENPLFFKDNARMLFGDAKESIDKLVGG
;
A
#
# COMPACT_ATOMS: atom_id res chain seq x y z
N GLY A 1 -25.76 -15.38 36.91
CA GLY A 1 -24.89 -15.03 35.77
C GLY A 1 -23.52 -14.74 36.33
N ASN A 2 -22.46 -15.04 35.59
CA ASN A 2 -21.12 -14.62 35.99
C ASN A 2 -20.88 -13.23 35.37
N ASP A 3 -21.02 -12.18 36.17
CA ASP A 3 -20.94 -10.79 35.70
C ASP A 3 -19.60 -10.47 35.04
N LEU A 4 -18.52 -11.10 35.50
CA LEU A 4 -17.20 -11.00 34.87
C LEU A 4 -17.24 -11.51 33.43
N LEU A 5 -17.85 -12.67 33.18
CA LEU A 5 -17.96 -13.23 31.82
C LEU A 5 -18.87 -12.37 30.93
N ILE A 6 -19.93 -11.77 31.50
CA ILE A 6 -20.83 -10.88 30.75
C ILE A 6 -20.08 -9.61 30.34
N VAL A 7 -19.36 -8.98 31.27
CA VAL A 7 -18.62 -7.74 31.01
C VAL A 7 -17.48 -7.99 30.02
N VAL A 8 -16.68 -9.04 30.23
CA VAL A 8 -15.57 -9.39 29.32
C VAL A 8 -16.11 -9.79 27.94
N GLY A 9 -17.17 -10.60 27.89
CA GLY A 9 -17.80 -10.99 26.63
C GLY A 9 -18.35 -9.80 25.85
N ALA A 10 -19.02 -8.87 26.52
CA ALA A 10 -19.53 -7.66 25.89
C ALA A 10 -18.40 -6.76 25.36
N LEU A 11 -17.33 -6.56 26.13
CA LEU A 11 -16.19 -5.71 25.76
C LEU A 11 -15.42 -6.27 24.56
N VAL A 12 -15.15 -7.59 24.56
CA VAL A 12 -14.49 -8.25 23.42
C VAL A 12 -15.40 -8.23 22.19
N GLY A 13 -16.69 -8.52 22.37
CA GLY A 13 -17.68 -8.51 21.28
C GLY A 13 -17.83 -7.13 20.63
N SER A 14 -17.96 -6.06 21.43
CA SER A 14 -18.07 -4.69 20.90
C SER A 14 -16.80 -4.26 20.16
N SER A 15 -15.63 -4.60 20.70
CA SER A 15 -14.34 -4.25 20.09
C SER A 15 -14.16 -4.94 18.74
N GLY A 16 -14.46 -6.24 18.66
CA GLY A 16 -14.42 -7.00 17.41
C GLY A 16 -15.41 -6.47 16.37
N ALA A 17 -16.62 -6.11 16.80
CA ALA A 17 -17.64 -5.54 15.89
C ALA A 17 -17.23 -4.18 15.33
N ILE A 18 -16.72 -3.27 16.18
CA ILE A 18 -16.24 -1.94 15.76
C ILE A 18 -15.07 -2.07 14.79
N LEU A 19 -14.07 -2.90 15.12
CA LEU A 19 -12.92 -3.13 14.26
C LEU A 19 -13.33 -3.69 12.90
N SER A 20 -14.22 -4.68 12.89
CA SER A 20 -14.73 -5.26 11.65
C SER A 20 -15.50 -4.24 10.81
N TYR A 21 -16.29 -3.36 11.44
CA TYR A 21 -17.01 -2.30 10.74
C TYR A 21 -16.04 -1.31 10.08
N ILE A 22 -14.99 -0.88 10.80
CA ILE A 22 -13.97 0.03 10.27
C ILE A 22 -13.25 -0.61 9.07
N MET A 23 -12.86 -1.88 9.16
CA MET A 23 -12.26 -2.60 8.02
C MET A 23 -13.20 -2.68 6.81
N CYS A 24 -14.47 -3.00 7.03
CA CYS A 24 -15.47 -3.07 5.96
C CYS A 24 -15.64 -1.70 5.27
N LYS A 25 -15.73 -0.63 6.06
CA LYS A 25 -15.81 0.74 5.54
C LYS A 25 -14.57 1.12 4.72
N ALA A 26 -13.38 0.77 5.21
CA ALA A 26 -12.12 0.99 4.50
C ALA A 26 -12.00 0.21 3.18
N MET A 27 -12.70 -0.91 3.03
CA MET A 27 -12.81 -1.66 1.77
C MET A 27 -13.98 -1.18 0.87
N ASN A 28 -14.73 -0.16 1.29
CA ASN A 28 -16.01 0.23 0.70
C ASN A 28 -17.01 -0.95 0.54
N ARG A 29 -17.13 -1.79 1.57
CA ARG A 29 -18.03 -2.95 1.59
C ARG A 29 -18.95 -2.95 2.80
N SER A 30 -20.15 -3.51 2.64
CA SER A 30 -21.06 -3.70 3.76
C SER A 30 -20.63 -4.88 4.64
N PHE A 31 -20.73 -4.72 5.95
CA PHE A 31 -20.40 -5.77 6.93
C PHE A 31 -21.17 -7.08 6.66
N ILE A 32 -22.45 -6.97 6.30
CA ILE A 32 -23.30 -8.13 5.97
C ILE A 32 -22.79 -8.86 4.70
N SER A 33 -22.34 -8.12 3.67
CA SER A 33 -21.78 -8.72 2.46
C SER A 33 -20.52 -9.54 2.75
N VAL A 34 -19.66 -9.04 3.64
CA VAL A 34 -18.41 -9.73 4.01
C VAL A 34 -18.72 -11.03 4.79
N ILE A 35 -19.64 -11.00 5.74
CA ILE A 35 -20.01 -12.17 6.56
C ILE A 35 -20.74 -13.24 5.74
N LEU A 36 -21.62 -12.83 4.81
CA LEU A 36 -22.41 -13.76 3.98
C LEU A 36 -21.67 -14.25 2.71
N GLY A 37 -20.39 -13.90 2.55
CA GLY A 37 -19.58 -14.41 1.44
C GLY A 37 -19.86 -13.74 0.09
N GLY A 38 -20.34 -12.51 0.08
CA GLY A 38 -20.64 -11.73 -1.13
C GLY A 38 -19.40 -11.17 -1.83
N PHE A 39 -18.36 -12.00 -2.03
CA PHE A 39 -17.26 -11.65 -2.94
C PHE A 39 -17.74 -11.89 -4.38
N GLY A 40 -18.03 -10.81 -5.10
CA GLY A 40 -17.78 -10.74 -6.55
C GLY A 40 -18.46 -11.76 -7.48
N GLN A 41 -19.54 -12.46 -7.08
CA GLN A 41 -20.41 -13.17 -8.06
C GLN A 41 -21.36 -12.18 -8.79
N THR A 42 -20.82 -11.07 -9.24
CA THR A 42 -21.32 -10.44 -10.46
C THR A 42 -20.11 -10.33 -11.35
N SER A 43 -20.10 -11.15 -12.40
CA SER A 43 -19.10 -11.13 -13.44
C SER A 43 -19.15 -9.77 -14.14
N SER A 44 -18.54 -8.75 -13.54
CA SER A 44 -18.21 -7.52 -14.23
C SER A 44 -17.04 -7.86 -15.12
N SER A 45 -17.32 -7.93 -16.42
CA SER A 45 -16.33 -8.02 -17.48
C SER A 45 -15.22 -7.02 -17.20
N SER A 46 -14.03 -7.51 -16.85
CA SER A 46 -12.82 -6.71 -16.95
C SER A 46 -12.76 -6.20 -18.37
N ALA A 47 -12.80 -4.88 -18.56
CA ALA A 47 -12.51 -4.29 -19.85
C ALA A 47 -11.18 -4.91 -20.33
N ALA A 48 -11.19 -5.43 -21.55
CA ALA A 48 -10.02 -6.07 -22.13
C ALA A 48 -8.83 -5.09 -22.03
N ALA A 49 -7.70 -5.58 -21.53
CA ALA A 49 -6.45 -4.84 -21.50
C ALA A 49 -6.22 -4.22 -22.88
N ASP A 50 -6.02 -2.90 -22.90
CA ASP A 50 -5.69 -2.22 -24.13
C ASP A 50 -4.32 -2.73 -24.58
N ALA A 51 -4.24 -3.22 -25.81
CA ALA A 51 -3.09 -3.97 -26.32
C ALA A 51 -1.81 -3.12 -26.48
N ASP A 52 -1.88 -1.83 -26.11
CA ASP A 52 -0.84 -0.82 -26.27
C ASP A 52 -0.22 -0.36 -24.93
N GLN A 53 -0.65 -0.95 -23.80
CA GLN A 53 -0.14 -0.55 -22.48
C GLN A 53 1.27 -1.13 -22.24
N THR A 54 2.28 -0.27 -22.38
CA THR A 54 3.68 -0.62 -22.12
C THR A 54 4.04 -0.30 -20.67
N VAL A 55 4.69 -1.25 -20.01
CA VAL A 55 5.22 -1.06 -18.65
C VAL A 55 6.64 -0.50 -18.73
N HIS A 56 6.93 0.53 -17.95
CA HIS A 56 8.28 1.08 -17.83
C HIS A 56 9.04 0.34 -16.72
N GLU A 57 9.97 -0.54 -17.10
CA GLU A 57 10.88 -1.20 -16.15
C GLU A 57 12.06 -0.29 -15.80
N SER A 58 12.51 -0.35 -14.54
CA SER A 58 13.63 0.44 -14.01
C SER A 58 14.60 -0.47 -13.25
N SER A 59 15.89 -0.13 -13.29
CA SER A 59 16.92 -0.84 -12.54
C SER A 59 17.07 -0.28 -11.13
N ALA A 60 17.73 -1.05 -10.25
CA ALA A 60 18.03 -0.56 -8.90
C ALA A 60 18.95 0.68 -8.93
N ASP A 61 19.85 0.77 -9.91
CA ASP A 61 20.77 1.91 -10.05
C ASP A 61 20.01 3.20 -10.42
N ASP A 62 19.05 3.12 -11.36
CA ASP A 62 18.21 4.27 -11.74
C ASP A 62 17.40 4.77 -10.53
N VAL A 63 16.78 3.86 -9.78
CA VAL A 63 16.00 4.19 -8.57
C VAL A 63 16.90 4.80 -7.49
N CYS A 64 18.14 4.33 -7.33
CA CYS A 64 19.12 4.94 -6.45
C CYS A 64 19.47 6.38 -6.85
N GLU A 65 19.64 6.65 -8.15
CA GLU A 65 19.90 8.00 -8.65
C GLU A 65 18.73 8.94 -8.37
N GLU A 66 17.50 8.48 -8.55
CA GLU A 66 16.30 9.26 -8.21
C GLU A 66 16.20 9.57 -6.73
N LEU A 67 16.39 8.56 -5.88
CA LEU A 67 16.35 8.73 -4.43
C LEU A 67 17.47 9.64 -3.93
N ARG A 68 18.61 9.70 -4.61
CA ARG A 68 19.69 10.67 -4.31
C ARG A 68 19.32 12.11 -4.67
N ASN A 69 18.50 12.30 -5.70
CA ASN A 69 18.11 13.61 -6.20
C ASN A 69 16.79 14.12 -5.58
N ALA A 70 16.01 13.24 -4.95
CA ALA A 70 14.75 13.58 -4.30
C ALA A 70 14.95 14.43 -3.03
N GLN A 71 14.06 15.39 -2.81
CA GLN A 71 13.96 16.13 -1.55
C GLN A 71 12.87 15.56 -0.64
N SER A 72 11.87 14.91 -1.24
CA SER A 72 10.73 14.31 -0.57
C SER A 72 10.45 12.89 -1.07
N VAL A 73 10.31 11.95 -0.13
CA VAL A 73 10.03 10.54 -0.45
C VAL A 73 8.88 10.04 0.42
N ILE A 74 7.85 9.46 -0.20
CA ILE A 74 6.80 8.74 0.52
C ILE A 74 6.93 7.24 0.25
N ILE A 75 6.97 6.45 1.31
CA ILE A 75 7.00 4.99 1.23
C ILE A 75 5.60 4.45 1.51
N VAL A 76 5.05 3.67 0.59
CA VAL A 76 3.74 3.02 0.70
C VAL A 76 3.94 1.51 0.83
N PRO A 77 4.00 0.97 2.05
CA PRO A 77 4.20 -0.46 2.29
C PRO A 77 2.91 -1.25 2.06
N GLY A 78 3.06 -2.45 1.51
CA GLY A 78 1.96 -3.40 1.34
C GLY A 78 2.33 -4.81 1.78
N TYR A 79 1.42 -5.76 1.52
CA TYR A 79 1.58 -7.14 1.95
C TYR A 79 2.85 -7.81 1.39
N GLY A 80 3.29 -7.44 0.18
CA GLY A 80 4.53 -7.97 -0.39
C GLY A 80 5.78 -7.64 0.43
N MET A 81 5.83 -6.47 1.09
CA MET A 81 6.90 -6.12 2.02
C MET A 81 6.95 -7.08 3.21
N ALA A 82 5.78 -7.40 3.78
CA ALA A 82 5.65 -8.32 4.90
C ALA A 82 6.05 -9.76 4.52
N VAL A 83 5.62 -10.22 3.34
CA VAL A 83 5.97 -11.56 2.84
C VAL A 83 7.49 -11.70 2.63
N ALA A 84 8.14 -10.66 2.11
CA ALA A 84 9.58 -10.67 1.88
C ALA A 84 10.42 -10.38 3.14
N GLN A 85 9.78 -9.97 4.25
CA GLN A 85 10.47 -9.52 5.46
C GLN A 85 11.44 -8.34 5.19
N ALA A 86 10.99 -7.38 4.37
CA ALA A 86 11.81 -6.26 3.91
C ALA A 86 11.80 -5.04 4.86
N GLN A 87 11.01 -5.06 5.94
CA GLN A 87 10.80 -3.91 6.83
C GLN A 87 12.11 -3.36 7.45
N ASN A 88 13.09 -4.22 7.74
CA ASN A 88 14.37 -3.79 8.29
C ASN A 88 15.21 -3.02 7.25
N GLY A 89 15.27 -3.50 6.01
CA GLY A 89 15.95 -2.80 4.93
C GLY A 89 15.26 -1.46 4.61
N VAL A 90 13.93 -1.41 4.68
CA VAL A 90 13.17 -0.16 4.50
C VAL A 90 13.48 0.85 5.61
N SER A 91 13.60 0.38 6.86
CA SER A 91 14.03 1.21 8.00
C SER A 91 15.45 1.75 7.82
N GLU A 92 16.38 0.91 7.34
CA GLU A 92 17.76 1.32 7.05
C GLU A 92 17.83 2.34 5.92
N MET A 93 17.15 2.09 4.80
CA MET A 93 17.04 3.04 3.68
C MET A 93 16.46 4.38 4.14
N THR A 94 15.43 4.35 4.98
CA THR A 94 14.81 5.54 5.57
C THR A 94 15.83 6.35 6.38
N LYS A 95 16.66 5.69 7.20
CA LYS A 95 17.70 6.36 7.98
C LYS A 95 18.73 7.02 7.07
N ILE A 96 19.24 6.31 6.08
CA ILE A 96 20.23 6.83 5.11
C ILE A 96 19.70 8.08 4.39
N LEU A 97 18.46 8.03 3.91
CA LEU A 97 17.83 9.16 3.22
C LEU A 97 17.63 10.36 4.16
N ARG A 98 17.15 10.13 5.38
CA ARG A 98 16.97 11.20 6.37
C ARG A 98 18.29 11.82 6.82
N GLU A 99 19.37 11.05 6.95
CA GLU A 99 20.72 11.56 7.23
C GLU A 99 21.24 12.48 6.12
N ARG A 100 20.78 12.27 4.87
CA ARG A 100 21.05 13.16 3.73
C ARG A 100 20.11 14.38 3.66
N GLY A 101 19.18 14.51 4.60
CA GLY A 101 18.24 15.64 4.66
C GLY A 101 16.97 15.46 3.82
N VAL A 102 16.72 14.26 3.28
CA VAL A 102 15.49 13.95 2.54
C VAL A 102 14.31 13.84 3.51
N ASN A 103 13.18 14.45 3.17
CA ASN A 103 11.94 14.31 3.94
C ASN A 103 11.27 12.96 3.61
N VAL A 104 11.49 11.95 4.44
CA VAL A 104 10.94 10.60 4.27
C VAL A 104 9.75 10.36 5.19
N ARG A 105 8.62 9.96 4.61
CA ARG A 105 7.37 9.66 5.33
C ARG A 105 6.76 8.34 4.84
N PHE A 106 5.90 7.73 5.64
CA PHE A 106 5.17 6.52 5.29
C PHE A 106 3.68 6.82 5.17
N GLY A 107 3.07 6.35 4.08
CA GLY A 107 1.62 6.40 3.90
C GLY A 107 1.00 5.02 4.14
N ILE A 108 0.21 4.90 5.20
CA ILE A 108 -0.40 3.63 5.60
C ILE A 108 -1.86 3.58 5.17
N HIS A 109 -2.18 2.59 4.34
CA HIS A 109 -3.57 2.28 4.03
C HIS A 109 -4.18 1.46 5.18
N PRO A 110 -5.41 1.76 5.64
CA PRO A 110 -6.03 1.10 6.80
C PRO A 110 -6.19 -0.43 6.67
N VAL A 111 -6.27 -0.93 5.43
CA VAL A 111 -6.34 -2.37 5.12
C VAL A 111 -5.08 -2.92 4.42
N ALA A 112 -3.95 -2.22 4.51
CA ALA A 112 -2.68 -2.74 4.03
C ALA A 112 -2.28 -4.02 4.80
N GLY A 113 -1.98 -5.10 4.07
CA GLY A 113 -1.55 -6.37 4.64
C GLY A 113 -2.68 -7.40 4.75
N ARG A 114 -2.72 -8.10 5.89
CA ARG A 114 -3.68 -9.19 6.20
C ARG A 114 -4.28 -9.12 7.60
N LEU A 115 -3.86 -8.13 8.38
CA LEU A 115 -4.31 -7.90 9.76
C LEU A 115 -4.56 -6.40 9.92
N PRO A 116 -5.50 -5.96 10.78
CA PRO A 116 -5.59 -4.57 11.17
C PRO A 116 -4.25 -4.05 11.71
N GLY A 117 -3.78 -2.91 11.21
CA GLY A 117 -2.51 -2.32 11.63
C GLY A 117 -1.26 -3.16 11.30
N HIS A 118 -1.35 -4.09 10.33
CA HIS A 118 -0.23 -4.99 10.00
C HIS A 118 1.04 -4.20 9.69
N MET A 119 0.95 -3.15 8.86
CA MET A 119 2.12 -2.35 8.50
C MET A 119 2.67 -1.56 9.69
N ASN A 120 1.80 -0.97 10.53
CA ASN A 120 2.22 -0.22 11.71
C ASN A 120 3.04 -1.10 12.67
N VAL A 121 2.61 -2.35 12.89
CA VAL A 121 3.35 -3.30 13.75
C VAL A 121 4.72 -3.65 13.18
N LEU A 122 4.81 -3.94 11.88
CA LEU A 122 6.09 -4.28 11.25
C LEU A 122 7.07 -3.10 11.21
N LEU A 123 6.57 -1.89 10.96
CA LEU A 123 7.39 -0.68 10.99
C LEU A 123 7.86 -0.37 12.41
N ALA A 124 7.01 -0.56 13.41
CA ALA A 124 7.38 -0.43 14.81
C ALA A 124 8.45 -1.46 15.22
N GLU A 125 8.32 -2.73 14.80
CA GLU A 125 9.34 -3.77 15.00
C GLU A 125 10.67 -3.41 14.32
N ALA A 126 10.61 -2.79 13.14
CA ALA A 126 11.78 -2.27 12.44
C ALA A 126 12.30 -0.93 13.00
N HIS A 127 11.75 -0.45 14.12
CA HIS A 127 12.14 0.79 14.80
C HIS A 127 12.00 2.04 13.93
N VAL A 128 10.99 2.09 13.07
CA VAL A 128 10.62 3.30 12.33
C VAL A 128 9.92 4.27 13.29
N PRO A 129 10.35 5.54 13.37
CA PRO A 129 9.71 6.53 14.24
C PRO A 129 8.24 6.78 13.86
N TYR A 130 7.34 6.81 14.85
CA TYR A 130 5.90 6.96 14.61
C TYR A 130 5.52 8.33 14.01
N ASP A 131 6.32 9.37 14.23
CA ASP A 131 6.08 10.73 13.72
C ASP A 131 6.15 10.84 12.19
N ILE A 132 6.78 9.87 11.54
CA ILE A 132 6.87 9.80 10.08
C ILE A 132 5.95 8.74 9.49
N VAL A 133 5.08 8.12 10.29
CA VAL A 133 4.10 7.11 9.85
C VAL A 133 2.72 7.73 9.92
N LEU A 134 2.15 8.03 8.75
CA LEU A 134 0.90 8.76 8.60
C LEU A 134 -0.19 7.83 8.05
N GLU A 135 -1.41 8.05 8.52
CA GLU A 135 -2.59 7.39 7.97
C GLU A 135 -2.96 7.99 6.60
N MET A 136 -3.68 7.22 5.79
CA MET A 136 -4.06 7.61 4.42
C MET A 136 -4.72 9.00 4.33
N ASP A 137 -5.63 9.32 5.25
CA ASP A 137 -6.36 10.60 5.28
C ASP A 137 -5.44 11.79 5.63
N GLU A 138 -4.28 11.53 6.24
CA GLU A 138 -3.33 12.57 6.64
C GLU A 138 -2.29 12.87 5.55
N ILE A 139 -2.04 11.92 4.65
CA ILE A 139 -0.93 12.00 3.68
C ILE A 139 -1.37 12.15 2.22
N ASN A 140 -2.64 11.87 1.89
CA ASN A 140 -3.09 11.89 0.48
C ASN A 140 -2.91 13.25 -0.20
N ASP A 141 -3.12 14.35 0.54
CA ASP A 141 -2.98 15.72 0.01
C ASP A 141 -1.51 16.10 -0.27
N ASP A 142 -0.53 15.33 0.22
CA ASP A 142 0.89 15.60 0.06
C ASP A 142 1.51 14.92 -1.17
N PHE A 143 0.80 13.98 -1.81
CA PHE A 143 1.31 13.29 -3.00
C PHE A 143 1.67 14.23 -4.15
N PRO A 144 0.87 15.27 -4.50
CA PRO A 144 1.21 16.20 -5.57
C PRO A 144 2.56 16.92 -5.40
N ASP A 145 3.00 17.15 -4.16
CA ASP A 145 4.25 17.83 -3.84
C ASP A 145 5.40 16.85 -3.52
N THR A 146 5.22 15.55 -3.77
CA THR A 146 6.20 14.50 -3.48
C THR A 146 7.01 14.11 -4.72
N ASP A 147 8.34 14.10 -4.59
CA ASP A 147 9.26 13.79 -5.69
C ASP A 147 9.23 12.31 -6.07
N VAL A 148 9.33 11.42 -5.10
CA VAL A 148 9.37 9.97 -5.34
C VAL A 148 8.47 9.23 -4.36
N VAL A 149 7.59 8.37 -4.88
CA VAL A 149 6.81 7.43 -4.08
C VAL A 149 7.33 6.01 -4.30
N LEU A 150 7.73 5.33 -3.22
CA LEU A 150 8.11 3.93 -3.25
C LEU A 150 6.93 3.06 -2.82
N VAL A 151 6.31 2.37 -3.76
CA VAL A 151 5.22 1.40 -3.50
C VAL A 151 5.83 0.01 -3.30
N ILE A 152 5.89 -0.45 -2.05
CA ILE A 152 6.60 -1.69 -1.70
C ILE A 152 5.61 -2.83 -1.46
N GLY A 153 5.32 -3.61 -2.50
CA GLY A 153 4.46 -4.78 -2.40
C GLY A 153 2.98 -4.47 -2.09
N ALA A 154 2.53 -3.25 -2.36
CA ALA A 154 1.11 -2.88 -2.37
C ALA A 154 0.53 -3.04 -3.80
N ASN A 155 -0.78 -3.26 -3.90
CA ASN A 155 -1.46 -3.35 -5.18
C ASN A 155 -2.86 -2.72 -5.11
N ASP A 156 -3.82 -3.38 -4.46
CA ASP A 156 -5.21 -2.90 -4.41
C ASP A 156 -5.33 -1.53 -3.72
N THR A 157 -4.52 -1.28 -2.68
CA THR A 157 -4.54 -0.04 -1.87
C THR A 157 -3.98 1.20 -2.56
N VAL A 158 -3.42 1.03 -3.77
CA VAL A 158 -2.87 2.10 -4.62
C VAL A 158 -3.48 2.06 -6.02
N ASN A 159 -4.60 1.32 -6.21
CA ASN A 159 -5.18 1.07 -7.52
C ASN A 159 -6.11 2.23 -7.94
N PRO A 160 -5.79 3.00 -9.00
CA PRO A 160 -6.62 4.13 -9.46
C PRO A 160 -8.02 3.71 -9.90
N ALA A 161 -8.22 2.45 -10.31
CA ALA A 161 -9.52 1.94 -10.72
C ALA A 161 -10.57 2.03 -9.60
N ALA A 162 -10.17 2.09 -8.32
CA ALA A 162 -11.09 2.33 -7.23
C ALA A 162 -11.73 3.73 -7.28
N ALA A 163 -11.03 4.74 -7.81
CA ALA A 163 -11.52 6.11 -7.92
C ALA A 163 -12.01 6.46 -9.33
N GLU A 164 -11.34 5.96 -10.36
CA GLU A 164 -11.52 6.36 -11.77
C GLU A 164 -12.53 5.48 -12.52
N ASP A 165 -12.76 4.23 -12.10
CA ASP A 165 -13.61 3.25 -12.81
C ASP A 165 -14.81 2.80 -11.97
N PRO A 166 -16.02 3.34 -12.23
CA PRO A 166 -17.26 2.91 -11.56
C PRO A 166 -17.64 1.44 -11.80
N GLY A 167 -17.11 0.79 -12.84
CA GLY A 167 -17.32 -0.62 -13.15
C GLY A 167 -16.37 -1.57 -12.43
N SER A 168 -15.35 -1.04 -11.76
CA SER A 168 -14.35 -1.84 -11.06
C SER A 168 -14.93 -2.54 -9.83
N PRO A 169 -14.55 -3.81 -9.54
CA PRO A 169 -14.93 -4.50 -8.30
C PRO A 169 -14.50 -3.79 -7.01
N ILE A 170 -13.55 -2.85 -7.10
CA ILE A 170 -13.04 -2.05 -5.98
C ILE A 170 -13.51 -0.58 -6.05
N ALA A 171 -14.48 -0.25 -6.90
CA ALA A 171 -15.00 1.10 -7.05
C ALA A 171 -15.47 1.70 -5.70
N GLY A 172 -15.05 2.93 -5.42
CA GLY A 172 -15.32 3.67 -4.19
C GLY A 172 -14.49 3.25 -2.97
N MET A 173 -13.58 2.27 -3.09
CA MET A 173 -12.59 2.00 -2.05
C MET A 173 -11.66 3.22 -1.94
N PRO A 174 -11.53 3.86 -0.77
CA PRO A 174 -10.52 4.90 -0.61
C PRO A 174 -9.15 4.26 -0.79
N VAL A 175 -8.24 4.93 -1.49
CA VAL A 175 -6.90 4.43 -1.83
C VAL A 175 -5.86 5.54 -1.60
N LEU A 176 -4.60 5.14 -1.50
CA LEU A 176 -3.47 6.08 -1.54
C LEU A 176 -3.29 6.53 -2.99
N GLU A 177 -3.46 7.82 -3.25
CA GLU A 177 -3.47 8.41 -4.61
C GLU A 177 -2.04 8.66 -5.13
N VAL A 178 -1.19 7.64 -5.04
CA VAL A 178 0.24 7.70 -5.33
C VAL A 178 0.56 8.20 -6.74
N TRP A 179 -0.37 8.02 -7.69
CA TRP A 179 -0.23 8.47 -9.07
C TRP A 179 -0.19 10.00 -9.22
N LYS A 180 -0.56 10.75 -8.18
CA LYS A 180 -0.45 12.22 -8.14
C LYS A 180 0.97 12.71 -7.91
N ALA A 181 1.89 11.86 -7.47
CA ALA A 181 3.29 12.24 -7.24
C ALA A 181 4.09 12.43 -8.54
N HIS A 182 5.24 13.09 -8.43
CA HIS A 182 6.10 13.33 -9.58
C HIS A 182 6.63 12.03 -10.20
N GLN A 183 7.08 11.08 -9.38
CA GLN A 183 7.52 9.74 -9.80
C GLN A 183 7.02 8.67 -8.83
N VAL A 184 6.61 7.52 -9.37
CA VAL A 184 6.18 6.35 -8.59
C VAL A 184 7.01 5.14 -8.99
N VAL A 185 7.68 4.51 -8.04
CA VAL A 185 8.43 3.27 -8.24
C VAL A 185 7.71 2.13 -7.52
N ILE A 186 7.29 1.12 -8.27
CA ILE A 186 6.55 -0.03 -7.77
C ILE A 186 7.47 -1.24 -7.67
N LEU A 187 7.68 -1.73 -6.44
CA LEU A 187 8.46 -2.93 -6.15
C LEU A 187 7.53 -4.14 -6.08
N LYS A 188 7.65 -5.05 -7.05
CA LYS A 188 6.91 -6.32 -7.08
C LYS A 188 7.66 -7.39 -7.89
N ARG A 189 7.31 -8.67 -7.68
CA ARG A 189 7.98 -9.81 -8.36
C ARG A 189 7.60 -10.00 -9.84
N GLY A 190 6.48 -9.42 -10.29
CA GLY A 190 5.95 -9.59 -11.65
C GLY A 190 4.54 -9.02 -11.77
N MET A 191 3.83 -9.22 -12.88
CA MET A 191 2.55 -8.55 -13.17
C MET A 191 1.29 -9.15 -12.52
N ALA A 192 1.44 -10.07 -11.55
CA ALA A 192 0.29 -10.68 -10.87
C ALA A 192 -0.63 -9.65 -10.17
N THR A 193 -1.92 -9.97 -10.13
CA THR A 193 -2.98 -9.17 -9.49
C THR A 193 -2.91 -9.21 -7.96
N GLY A 194 -3.62 -8.29 -7.33
CA GLY A 194 -3.79 -8.22 -5.88
C GLY A 194 -4.78 -9.26 -5.34
N TYR A 195 -5.29 -9.01 -4.13
CA TYR A 195 -6.31 -9.86 -3.52
C TYR A 195 -7.66 -9.71 -4.24
N SER A 196 -7.94 -8.53 -4.77
CA SER A 196 -9.16 -8.23 -5.53
C SER A 196 -9.26 -9.00 -6.86
N GLY A 197 -8.14 -9.46 -7.42
CA GLY A 197 -8.08 -10.02 -8.78
C GLY A 197 -8.20 -8.99 -9.89
N VAL A 198 -8.18 -7.68 -9.55
CA VAL A 198 -8.26 -6.58 -10.51
C VAL A 198 -6.86 -6.18 -10.96
N GLU A 199 -6.70 -5.91 -12.26
CA GLU A 199 -5.47 -5.32 -12.81
C GLU A 199 -5.32 -3.88 -12.32
N ASN A 200 -4.09 -3.36 -12.27
CA ASN A 200 -3.83 -2.05 -11.70
C ASN A 200 -3.33 -1.08 -12.79
N PRO A 201 -4.17 -0.11 -13.22
CA PRO A 201 -3.80 0.91 -14.20
C PRO A 201 -2.57 1.74 -13.80
N LEU A 202 -2.23 1.81 -12.50
CA LEU A 202 -1.03 2.49 -12.02
C LEU A 202 0.24 2.02 -12.74
N PHE A 203 0.34 0.73 -13.06
CA PHE A 203 1.55 0.14 -13.62
C PHE A 203 1.87 0.61 -15.05
N PHE A 204 0.92 1.31 -15.68
CA PHE A 204 1.01 1.78 -17.06
C PHE A 204 0.96 3.31 -17.16
N LYS A 205 0.97 4.04 -16.04
CA LYS A 205 1.02 5.51 -16.06
C LYS A 205 2.43 5.99 -16.40
N ASP A 206 2.53 7.13 -17.09
CA ASP A 206 3.80 7.68 -17.57
C ASP A 206 4.82 8.00 -16.47
N ASN A 207 4.35 8.36 -15.28
CA ASN A 207 5.17 8.64 -14.10
C ASN A 207 5.42 7.40 -13.22
N ALA A 208 4.99 6.22 -13.66
CA ALA A 208 5.12 4.97 -12.92
C ALA A 208 6.21 4.08 -13.54
N ARG A 209 7.08 3.54 -12.69
CA ARG A 209 8.15 2.61 -13.06
C ARG A 209 8.13 1.37 -12.19
N MET A 210 8.44 0.24 -12.79
CA MET A 210 8.46 -1.06 -12.14
C MET A 210 9.89 -1.47 -11.81
N LEU A 211 10.15 -1.73 -10.53
CA LEU A 211 11.36 -2.41 -10.08
C LEU A 211 11.00 -3.87 -9.81
N PHE A 212 11.25 -4.74 -10.79
CA PHE A 212 10.91 -6.15 -10.67
C PHE A 212 11.91 -6.90 -9.78
N GLY A 213 11.38 -7.66 -8.83
CA GLY A 213 12.20 -8.47 -7.93
C GLY A 213 11.50 -8.87 -6.64
N ASP A 214 12.20 -9.64 -5.82
CA ASP A 214 11.83 -9.79 -4.41
C ASP A 214 12.01 -8.44 -3.70
N ALA A 215 11.08 -8.08 -2.82
CA ALA A 215 11.08 -6.77 -2.18
C ALA A 215 12.29 -6.60 -1.24
N LYS A 216 12.73 -7.66 -0.55
CA LYS A 216 13.89 -7.58 0.33
C LYS A 216 15.16 -7.42 -0.48
N GLU A 217 15.37 -8.27 -1.50
CA GLU A 217 16.56 -8.16 -2.36
C GLU A 217 16.65 -6.81 -3.07
N SER A 218 15.52 -6.25 -3.51
CA SER A 218 15.48 -4.95 -4.18
C SER A 218 15.86 -3.84 -3.20
N ILE A 219 15.28 -3.85 -1.99
CA ILE A 219 15.61 -2.85 -0.96
C ILE A 219 17.06 -2.98 -0.50
N ASP A 220 17.59 -4.19 -0.31
CA ASP A 220 19.00 -4.41 0.08
C ASP A 220 19.96 -3.83 -0.98
N LYS A 221 19.61 -3.93 -2.28
CA LYS A 221 20.36 -3.27 -3.37
C LYS A 221 20.28 -1.75 -3.29
N LEU A 222 19.10 -1.19 -2.99
CA LEU A 222 18.93 0.27 -2.84
C LEU A 222 19.71 0.80 -1.64
N VAL A 223 19.77 0.05 -0.54
CA VAL A 223 20.57 0.40 0.65
C VAL A 223 22.07 0.39 0.34
N GLY A 224 22.53 -0.57 -0.48
CA GLY A 224 23.95 -0.69 -0.86
C GLY A 224 24.45 0.35 -1.87
N GLY A 225 23.56 1.07 -2.54
CA GLY A 225 23.87 2.08 -3.56
C GLY A 225 24.16 3.47 -2.99
#